data_AF-A0A4Y8JZW5-F1
#
_entry.id   AF-A0A4Y8JZW5-F1
#
_cell.length_a   1.000
_cell.length_b   1.000
_cell.length_c   1.000
_cell.angle_alpha   90.00
_cell.angle_beta   90.00
_cell.angle_gamma   90.00
#
_symmetry.space_group_name_H-M   'P 1'
#
loop_
_entity.id
_entity.type
_entity.pdbx_description
1 polymer ?
#
loop_
_entity_poly.entity_id
_entity_poly.type
_entity_poly.pdbx_seq_one_letter_code
_entity_poly.pdbx_strand_id
1 'polypeptide(L)'
;MAIGQTGKKIDARERARLARTRVDQVRAERDDKIEATLAEFFTAGDERDALIAQLATLEITMGARVTSLFELGETATRIADLVALAPKELKRLRGLVAPVPAVSSVPDAD
;
A
#
# COMPACT_ATOMS: atom_id res chain seq x y z
N MET A 1 42.84 25.72 -56.04
CA MET A 1 41.42 25.96 -55.69
C MET A 1 40.96 24.83 -54.77
N ALA A 2 40.90 25.05 -53.45
CA ALA A 2 40.58 24.01 -52.45
C ALA A 2 39.67 24.60 -51.37
N ILE A 3 38.39 24.81 -51.71
CA ILE A 3 37.39 25.44 -50.82
C ILE A 3 36.32 24.39 -50.38
N GLY A 4 36.29 23.21 -50.98
CA GLY A 4 35.23 22.21 -50.74
C GLY A 4 35.43 21.26 -49.53
N GLN A 5 36.62 21.21 -48.94
CA GLN A 5 36.96 20.20 -47.94
C GLN A 5 36.67 20.64 -46.49
N THR A 6 36.65 21.95 -46.23
CA THR A 6 36.40 22.54 -44.90
C THR A 6 34.91 22.56 -44.57
N GLY A 7 34.03 22.89 -45.52
CA GLY A 7 32.57 22.88 -45.34
C GLY A 7 32.02 21.49 -44.98
N LYS A 8 32.52 20.42 -45.62
CA LYS A 8 32.11 19.03 -45.32
C LYS A 8 32.56 18.56 -43.93
N LYS A 9 33.73 19.01 -43.45
CA LYS A 9 34.22 18.67 -42.10
C LYS A 9 33.46 19.42 -41.00
N ILE A 10 33.08 20.67 -41.25
CA ILE A 10 32.22 21.45 -40.35
C ILE A 10 30.84 20.80 -40.27
N ASP A 11 30.24 20.41 -41.40
CA ASP A 11 28.93 19.74 -41.44
C ASP A 11 28.93 18.35 -40.75
N ALA A 12 30.01 17.57 -40.90
CA ALA A 12 30.16 16.30 -40.18
C ALA A 12 30.30 16.47 -38.66
N ARG A 13 31.03 17.51 -38.21
CA ARG A 13 31.19 17.81 -36.79
C ARG A 13 29.89 18.30 -36.17
N GLU A 14 29.15 19.14 -36.88
CA GLU A 14 27.84 19.65 -36.43
C GLU A 14 26.82 18.51 -36.33
N ARG A 15 26.80 17.59 -37.31
CA ARG A 15 25.95 16.39 -37.27
C ARG A 15 26.30 15.45 -36.11
N ALA A 16 27.58 15.26 -35.83
CA ALA A 16 28.02 14.47 -34.68
C ALA A 16 27.64 15.12 -33.34
N ARG A 17 27.72 16.45 -33.25
CA ARG A 17 27.27 17.21 -32.06
C ARG A 17 25.76 17.08 -31.85
N LEU A 18 24.96 17.27 -32.90
CA LEU A 18 23.51 17.11 -32.85
C LEU A 18 23.11 15.68 -32.47
N ALA A 19 23.80 14.66 -33.00
CA ALA A 19 23.54 13.27 -32.63
C ALA A 19 23.83 13.00 -31.14
N ARG A 20 24.92 13.57 -30.58
CA ARG A 20 25.23 13.46 -29.15
C ARG A 20 24.19 14.15 -28.28
N THR A 21 23.86 15.41 -28.59
CA THR A 21 22.82 16.16 -27.88
C THR A 21 21.49 15.42 -27.89
N ARG A 22 21.12 14.79 -29.02
CA ARG A 22 19.89 14.00 -29.11
C ARG A 22 19.93 12.74 -28.24
N VAL A 23 21.07 12.06 -28.16
CA VAL A 23 21.23 10.90 -27.26
C VAL A 23 21.14 11.33 -25.80
N ASP A 24 21.76 12.45 -25.43
CA ASP A 24 21.71 12.96 -24.06
C ASP A 24 20.29 13.41 -23.69
N GLN A 25 19.56 14.04 -24.60
CA GLN A 25 18.14 14.37 -24.43
C GLN A 25 17.29 13.12 -24.21
N VAL A 26 17.45 12.08 -25.03
CA VAL A 26 16.69 10.83 -24.88
C VAL A 26 17.01 10.12 -23.57
N ARG A 27 18.25 10.21 -23.08
CA ARG A 27 18.63 9.68 -21.77
C ARG A 27 17.97 10.46 -20.64
N ALA A 28 18.05 11.79 -20.68
CA ALA A 28 17.39 12.65 -19.69
C ALA A 28 15.87 12.38 -19.65
N GLU A 29 15.20 12.36 -20.81
CA GLU A 29 13.75 12.06 -20.87
C GLU A 29 13.40 10.66 -20.32
N ARG A 30 14.29 9.68 -20.50
CA ARG A 30 14.10 8.34 -19.94
C ARG A 30 14.26 8.37 -18.43
N ASP A 31 15.32 9.02 -17.94
CA ASP A 31 15.62 9.09 -16.51
C ASP A 31 14.51 9.86 -15.77
N ASP A 32 14.01 10.96 -16.34
CA ASP A 32 12.86 11.71 -15.81
C ASP A 32 11.59 10.82 -15.71
N LYS A 33 11.32 10.01 -16.76
CA LYS A 33 10.19 9.07 -16.74
C LYS A 33 10.37 7.98 -15.70
N ILE A 34 11.59 7.49 -15.51
CA ILE A 34 11.90 6.50 -14.47
C ILE A 34 11.67 7.13 -13.10
N GLU A 35 12.20 8.33 -12.86
CA GLU A 35 12.03 9.04 -11.59
C GLU A 35 10.56 9.30 -11.26
N ALA A 36 9.78 9.79 -12.23
CA ALA A 36 8.34 9.98 -12.07
C ALA A 36 7.60 8.67 -11.75
N THR A 37 7.92 7.59 -12.48
CA THR A 37 7.31 6.27 -12.25
C THR A 37 7.66 5.72 -10.86
N LEU A 38 8.91 5.91 -10.41
CA LEU A 38 9.33 5.50 -9.08
C LEU A 38 8.62 6.31 -7.99
N ALA A 39 8.49 7.63 -8.17
CA ALA A 39 7.76 8.48 -7.25
C ALA A 39 6.29 8.05 -7.11
N GLU A 40 5.61 7.75 -8.23
CA GLU A 40 4.25 7.21 -8.23
C GLU A 40 4.16 5.86 -7.52
N PHE A 41 5.10 4.94 -7.80
CA PHE A 41 5.14 3.63 -7.16
C PHE A 41 5.29 3.72 -5.64
N PHE A 42 6.22 4.55 -5.16
CA PHE A 42 6.44 4.70 -3.72
C PHE A 42 5.28 5.42 -3.04
N THR A 43 4.69 6.44 -3.68
CA THR A 43 3.47 7.10 -3.18
C THR A 43 2.31 6.10 -3.04
N ALA A 44 2.08 5.27 -4.06
CA ALA A 44 1.06 4.22 -4.00
C ALA A 44 1.37 3.15 -2.93
N GLY A 45 2.66 2.87 -2.69
CA GLY A 45 3.12 2.00 -1.61
C GLY A 45 2.77 2.56 -0.23
N ASP A 46 3.03 3.84 0.00
CA ASP A 46 2.71 4.53 1.26
C ASP A 46 1.19 4.58 1.49
N GLU A 47 0.41 4.87 0.45
CA GLU A 47 -1.06 4.84 0.50
C GLU A 47 -1.59 3.44 0.83
N ARG A 48 -1.02 2.39 0.22
CA ARG A 48 -1.37 1.00 0.53
C ARG A 48 -1.12 0.70 2.01
N ASP A 49 0.04 1.08 2.53
CA ASP A 49 0.42 0.78 3.90
C ASP A 49 -0.46 1.56 4.91
N ALA A 50 -0.84 2.79 4.58
CA ALA A 50 -1.83 3.56 5.35
C ALA A 50 -3.21 2.89 5.36
N LEU A 51 -3.69 2.40 4.21
CA LEU A 51 -4.96 1.67 4.12
C LEU A 51 -4.93 0.36 4.90
N ILE A 52 -3.81 -0.37 4.88
CA ILE A 52 -3.63 -1.59 5.69
C ILE A 52 -3.74 -1.27 7.18
N ALA A 53 -3.12 -0.19 7.65
CA ALA A 53 -3.20 0.22 9.06
C ALA A 53 -4.64 0.62 9.46
N GLN A 54 -5.36 1.32 8.59
CA GLN A 54 -6.77 1.65 8.79
C GLN A 54 -7.64 0.40 8.82
N LEU A 55 -7.42 -0.53 7.89
CA LEU A 55 -8.12 -1.81 7.83
C LEU A 55 -7.91 -2.61 9.12
N ALA A 56 -6.67 -2.71 9.61
CA ALA A 56 -6.38 -3.39 10.87
C ALA A 56 -7.16 -2.78 12.06
N THR A 57 -7.26 -1.45 12.12
CA THR A 57 -8.03 -0.75 13.16
C THR A 57 -9.53 -1.07 13.07
N LEU A 58 -10.07 -1.14 11.85
CA LEU A 58 -11.46 -1.53 11.61
C LEU A 58 -11.69 -2.98 12.01
N GLU A 59 -10.79 -3.90 11.66
CA GLU A 59 -10.90 -5.32 12.01
C GLU A 59 -10.86 -5.55 13.53
N ILE A 60 -10.03 -4.80 14.27
CA ILE A 60 -10.02 -4.83 15.74
C ILE A 60 -11.39 -4.36 16.29
N THR A 61 -11.94 -3.28 15.72
CA THR A 61 -13.26 -2.78 16.11
C THR A 61 -14.36 -3.80 15.83
N MET A 62 -14.33 -4.45 14.67
CA MET A 62 -15.25 -5.54 14.32
C MET A 62 -15.13 -6.70 15.30
N GLY A 63 -13.89 -7.11 15.62
CA GLY A 63 -13.61 -8.14 16.62
C GLY A 63 -14.21 -7.79 17.99
N ALA A 64 -14.10 -6.52 18.42
CA ALA A 64 -14.66 -6.08 19.69
C ALA A 64 -16.20 -6.17 19.69
N ARG A 65 -16.86 -5.80 18.59
CA ARG A 65 -18.33 -5.94 18.45
C ARG A 65 -18.76 -7.39 18.43
N VAL A 66 -18.02 -8.26 17.75
CA VAL A 66 -18.25 -9.71 17.79
C VAL A 66 -18.13 -10.23 19.23
N THR A 67 -17.10 -9.82 19.98
CA THR A 67 -16.94 -10.20 21.39
C THR A 67 -18.13 -9.74 22.24
N SER A 68 -18.61 -8.51 22.06
CA SER A 68 -19.81 -8.04 22.76
C SER A 68 -21.07 -8.88 22.45
N LEU A 69 -21.23 -9.39 21.23
CA LEU A 69 -22.34 -10.28 20.91
C LEU A 69 -22.25 -11.60 21.71
N PHE A 70 -21.05 -12.14 21.90
CA PHE A 70 -20.84 -13.30 22.77
C PHE A 70 -21.15 -12.98 24.23
N GLU A 71 -20.76 -11.80 24.73
CA GLU A 71 -21.07 -11.34 26.09
C GLU A 71 -22.57 -11.19 26.34
N LEU A 72 -23.35 -10.88 25.29
CA LEU A 72 -24.81 -10.85 25.31
C LEU A 72 -25.45 -12.25 25.26
N GLY A 73 -24.66 -13.32 25.23
CA GLY A 73 -25.12 -14.70 25.27
C GLY A 73 -25.46 -15.30 23.90
N GLU A 74 -25.12 -14.64 22.80
CA GLU A 74 -25.34 -15.19 21.47
C GLU A 74 -24.38 -16.34 21.15
N THR A 75 -24.86 -17.32 20.38
CA THR A 75 -24.06 -18.48 19.97
C THR A 75 -23.19 -18.16 18.77
N ALA A 76 -22.05 -18.86 18.63
CA ALA A 76 -21.14 -18.62 17.52
C ALA A 76 -21.78 -18.81 16.13
N THR A 77 -22.68 -19.79 16.00
CA THR A 77 -23.43 -20.05 14.76
C THR A 77 -24.37 -18.90 14.44
N ARG A 78 -25.16 -18.45 15.43
CA ARG A 78 -26.09 -17.34 15.25
C ARG A 78 -25.36 -16.02 14.95
N ILE A 79 -24.25 -15.75 15.62
CA ILE A 79 -23.42 -14.57 15.32
C ILE A 79 -22.91 -14.65 13.88
N ALA A 80 -22.34 -15.79 13.46
CA ALA A 80 -21.86 -15.98 12.09
C ALA A 80 -22.95 -15.69 11.04
N ASP A 81 -24.18 -16.15 11.29
CA ASP A 81 -25.33 -15.87 10.44
C ASP A 81 -25.71 -14.37 10.45
N LEU A 82 -25.75 -13.74 11.63
CA LEU A 82 -26.12 -12.32 11.79
C LEU A 82 -25.15 -11.36 11.10
N VAL A 83 -23.85 -11.63 11.18
CA VAL A 83 -22.82 -10.77 10.58
C VAL A 83 -22.42 -11.25 9.18
N ALA A 84 -23.05 -12.31 8.66
CA ALA A 84 -22.77 -12.94 7.38
C ALA A 84 -21.27 -13.28 7.19
N LEU A 85 -20.63 -13.81 8.25
CA LEU A 85 -19.22 -14.21 8.22
C LEU A 85 -19.07 -15.72 8.34
N ALA A 86 -18.08 -16.27 7.64
CA ALA A 86 -17.69 -17.65 7.84
C ALA A 86 -17.18 -17.87 9.28
N PRO A 87 -17.40 -19.06 9.90
CA PRO A 87 -16.94 -19.32 11.27
C PRO A 87 -15.43 -19.13 11.48
N LYS A 88 -14.63 -19.42 10.44
CA LYS A 88 -13.17 -19.19 10.46
C LYS A 88 -12.84 -17.70 10.60
N GLU A 89 -13.59 -16.85 9.91
CA GLU A 89 -13.40 -15.40 9.93
C GLU A 89 -13.85 -14.80 11.25
N LEU A 90 -14.98 -15.29 11.78
CA LEU A 90 -15.43 -14.93 13.12
C LEU A 90 -14.38 -15.25 14.19
N LYS A 91 -13.76 -16.43 14.10
CA LYS A 91 -12.66 -16.83 14.98
C LYS A 91 -11.42 -15.95 14.81
N ARG A 92 -11.08 -15.58 13.57
CA ARG A 92 -9.96 -14.67 13.27
C ARG A 92 -10.19 -13.31 13.95
N LEU A 93 -11.34 -12.69 13.71
CA LEU A 93 -11.68 -11.37 14.28
C LEU A 93 -11.66 -11.37 15.80
N ARG A 94 -12.15 -12.44 16.46
CA ARG A 94 -12.03 -12.57 17.92
C ARG A 94 -10.59 -12.67 18.40
N GLY A 95 -9.72 -13.34 17.64
CA GLY A 95 -8.31 -13.47 17.99
C GLY A 95 -7.52 -12.15 17.87
N LEU A 96 -8.03 -11.15 17.16
CA LEU A 96 -7.41 -9.83 17.02
C LEU A 96 -7.62 -8.95 18.26
N VAL A 97 -8.69 -9.20 19.02
CA VAL A 97 -8.92 -8.50 20.29
C VAL A 97 -8.17 -9.28 21.36
N ALA A 98 -7.06 -8.70 21.85
CA ALA A 98 -6.33 -9.29 22.98
C ALA A 98 -7.32 -9.61 24.11
N PRO A 99 -7.18 -10.77 24.79
CA PRO A 99 -8.10 -11.13 25.86
C PRO A 99 -8.03 -10.05 26.94
N VAL A 100 -9.12 -9.29 27.09
CA VAL A 100 -9.38 -8.53 28.31
C VAL A 100 -9.43 -9.60 29.41
N PRO A 101 -8.52 -9.59 30.40
CA PRO A 101 -8.59 -10.56 31.48
C PRO A 101 -9.96 -10.42 32.13
N ALA A 102 -10.69 -11.54 32.20
CA ALA A 102 -11.98 -11.61 32.85
C ALA A 102 -11.82 -11.07 34.28
N VAL A 103 -12.44 -9.91 34.54
CA VAL A 103 -12.52 -9.37 35.90
C VAL A 103 -13.27 -10.41 36.71
N SER A 104 -12.50 -11.16 37.50
CA SER A 104 -12.99 -12.30 38.25
C SER A 104 -13.71 -11.76 39.46
N SER A 105 -15.01 -12.03 39.51
CA SER A 105 -15.84 -12.27 40.69
C SER A 105 -15.85 -11.20 41.80
N VAL A 106 -17.00 -10.54 41.93
CA VAL A 106 -17.58 -10.22 43.24
C VAL A 106 -17.80 -11.55 44.00
N PRO A 107 -17.45 -11.60 45.29
CA PRO A 107 -18.35 -12.27 46.22
C PRO A 107 -18.67 -11.39 47.44
N ASP A 108 -19.97 -11.30 47.67
CA ASP A 108 -20.73 -11.27 48.91
C ASP A 108 -20.53 -10.23 50.02
N ALA A 109 -21.70 -9.93 50.57
CA ALA A 109 -22.02 -9.02 51.65
C ALA A 109 -21.41 -9.44 53.00
N ASP A 110 -21.17 -8.43 53.84
CA ASP A 110 -21.45 -8.45 55.28
C ASP A 110 -22.10 -7.12 55.67
#